data_AF-A0A183GRR0-F1
#
_entry.id   AF-A0A183GRR0-F1
#
_cell.length_a   1.000
_cell.length_b   1.000
_cell.length_c   1.000
_cell.angle_alpha   90.00
_cell.angle_beta   90.00
_cell.angle_gamma   90.00
#
_symmetry.space_group_name_H-M   'P 1'
#
loop_
_entity.id
_entity.type
_entity.pdbx_description
1 polymer ?
#
loop_
_entity_poly.entity_id
_entity_poly.type
_entity_poly.pdbx_seq_one_letter_code
_entity_poly.pdbx_strand_id
1 'polypeptide(L)' 'MVMRALKTKNINSVLMSIADRLHAVGKSNRCGKWAAHQHSNTKKAARLAIAGFIIRKTKSSDLYDSIMTSDEKWIR' A
#
# COMPACT_ATOMS: atom_id res chain seq x y z
N MET A 1 -26.12 0.65 -31.68
CA MET A 1 -26.16 0.13 -30.29
C MET A 1 -24.94 -0.74 -29.91
N VAL A 2 -24.25 -1.39 -30.87
CA VAL A 2 -23.15 -2.35 -30.61
C VAL A 2 -21.83 -1.70 -30.14
N MET A 3 -21.49 -0.50 -30.63
CA MET A 3 -20.24 0.21 -30.26
C MET A 3 -20.14 0.61 -28.78
N ARG A 4 -21.26 0.90 -28.11
CA ARG A 4 -21.27 1.20 -26.66
C ARG A 4 -20.96 -0.05 -25.83
N ALA A 5 -21.48 -1.21 -26.23
CA ALA A 5 -21.30 -2.47 -25.52
C ALA A 5 -19.86 -3.02 -25.61
N LEU A 6 -19.18 -2.80 -26.74
CA LEU A 6 -17.76 -3.16 -26.90
C LEU A 6 -16.83 -2.24 -26.09
N LYS A 7 -17.15 -0.94 -26.03
CA LYS A 7 -16.38 0.04 -25.24
C LYS A 7 -16.51 -0.21 -23.72
N THR A 8 -17.70 -0.59 -23.23
CA THR A 8 -17.89 -0.97 -21.82
C THR A 8 -17.22 -2.29 -21.46
N LYS A 9 -17.23 -3.30 -22.35
CA LYS A 9 -16.50 -4.56 -22.14
C LYS A 9 -14.98 -4.35 -22.01
N ASN A 10 -14.40 -3.47 -22.82
CA ASN A 10 -12.97 -3.15 -22.81
C ASN A 10 -12.56 -2.38 -21.54
N ILE A 11 -13.37 -1.41 -21.11
CA ILE A 11 -13.10 -0.68 -19.86
C ILE A 11 -13.17 -1.61 -18.65
N ASN A 12 -14.11 -2.56 -18.63
CA ASN A 12 -14.24 -3.52 -17.54
C ASN A 12 -13.07 -4.51 -17.48
N SER A 13 -12.53 -4.98 -18.61
CA SER A 13 -11.37 -5.87 -18.61
C SER A 13 -10.10 -5.15 -18.12
N VAL A 14 -9.91 -3.89 -18.50
CA VAL A 14 -8.79 -3.06 -18.03
C VAL A 14 -8.91 -2.77 -16.53
N LEU A 15 -10.10 -2.43 -16.03
CA LEU A 15 -10.33 -2.20 -14.60
C LEU A 15 -10.06 -3.45 -13.74
N MET A 16 -10.46 -4.63 -14.21
CA MET A 16 -10.16 -5.89 -13.54
C MET A 16 -8.65 -6.15 -13.51
N SER A 17 -7.94 -5.93 -14.63
CA SER A 17 -6.48 -6.11 -14.69
C SER A 17 -5.70 -5.17 -13.77
N ILE A 18 -6.21 -3.93 -13.58
CA ILE A 18 -5.63 -2.96 -12.65
C ILE A 18 -5.92 -3.38 -11.21
N ALA A 19 -7.14 -3.82 -10.91
CA ALA A 19 -7.50 -4.33 -9.59
C ALA A 19 -6.65 -5.55 -9.19
N ASP A 20 -6.44 -6.50 -10.11
CA ASP A 20 -5.63 -7.70 -9.87
C ASP A 20 -4.17 -7.34 -9.60
N ARG A 21 -3.59 -6.43 -10.38
CA ARG A 21 -2.22 -5.93 -10.15
C ARG A 21 -2.11 -5.17 -8.83
N LEU A 22 -3.10 -4.37 -8.47
CA LEU A 22 -3.13 -3.65 -7.21
C LEU A 22 -3.27 -4.60 -6.02
N HIS A 23 -4.10 -5.63 -6.13
CA HIS A 23 -4.20 -6.71 -5.16
C HIS A 23 -2.88 -7.48 -5.02
N ALA A 24 -2.20 -7.78 -6.12
CA ALA A 24 -0.91 -8.49 -6.11
C ALA A 24 0.19 -7.71 -5.36
N VAL A 25 0.19 -6.37 -5.44
CA VAL A 25 1.11 -5.52 -4.65
C VAL A 25 0.56 -5.16 -3.26
N GLY A 26 -0.48 -5.87 -2.81
CA GLY A 26 -1.04 -5.73 -1.47
C GLY A 26 -1.88 -4.48 -1.25
N LYS A 27 -2.33 -3.78 -2.30
CA LYS A 27 -3.27 -2.66 -2.18
C LYS A 27 -4.70 -3.18 -2.16
N SER A 28 -5.52 -2.65 -1.26
CA SER A 28 -6.95 -2.94 -1.17
C SER A 28 -7.76 -1.66 -1.36
N ASN A 29 -8.85 -1.74 -2.13
CA ASN A 29 -9.77 -0.62 -2.31
C ASN A 29 -10.74 -0.56 -1.10
N ARG A 30 -10.74 0.56 -0.38
CA ARG A 30 -11.75 0.89 0.63
C ARG A 30 -12.48 2.16 0.22
N CYS A 31 -13.76 2.04 -0.10
CA CYS A 31 -14.65 3.17 -0.41
C CYS A 31 -14.07 4.14 -1.46
N GLY A 32 -13.42 3.61 -2.52
CA GLY A 32 -12.82 4.41 -3.58
C GLY A 32 -11.41 4.92 -3.31
N LYS A 33 -10.81 4.61 -2.15
CA LYS A 33 -9.42 4.92 -1.82
C LYS A 33 -8.57 3.64 -1.80
N TRP A 34 -7.46 3.66 -2.51
CA TRP A 34 -6.47 2.57 -2.48
C TRP A 34 -5.57 2.74 -1.27
N ALA A 35 -5.71 1.85 -0.30
CA ALA A 35 -4.86 1.80 0.88
C ALA A 35 -3.92 0.59 0.82
N ALA A 36 -2.75 0.71 1.46
CA ALA A 36 -1.94 -0.46 1.76
C ALA A 36 -2.77 -1.50 2.54
N HIS A 37 -2.44 -2.76 2.34
CA HIS A 37 -3.13 -3.96 2.83
C HIS A 37 -3.85 -3.77 4.17
N GLN A 38 -5.09 -4.27 4.27
CA GLN A 38 -5.83 -4.29 5.52
C GLN A 38 -5.02 -5.02 6.61
N HIS A 39 -4.51 -4.25 7.58
CA HIS A 39 -3.79 -4.82 8.71
C HIS A 39 -4.75 -5.55 9.66
N SER A 40 -4.42 -6.80 9.99
CA SER A 40 -5.00 -7.50 11.14
C SER A 40 -4.72 -6.71 12.43
N ASN A 41 -5.53 -6.96 13.47
CA ASN A 41 -5.30 -6.33 14.77
C ASN A 41 -3.90 -6.63 15.33
N THR A 42 -3.37 -7.83 15.05
CA THR A 42 -1.99 -8.21 15.39
C THR A 42 -0.94 -7.35 14.67
N LYS A 43 -1.10 -7.11 13.36
CA LYS A 43 -0.19 -6.22 12.59
C LYS A 43 -0.28 -4.78 13.08
N LYS A 44 -1.47 -4.31 13.49
CA LYS A 44 -1.64 -2.97 14.08
C LYS A 44 -0.93 -2.85 15.44
N ALA A 45 -1.11 -3.82 16.32
CA ALA A 45 -0.46 -3.85 17.63
C ALA A 45 1.06 -3.86 17.50
N ALA A 46 1.60 -4.69 16.59
CA ALA A 46 3.03 -4.72 16.30
C ALA A 46 3.56 -3.36 15.81
N ARG A 47 2.85 -2.70 14.89
CA ARG A 47 3.21 -1.36 14.41
C ARG A 47 3.22 -0.32 15.55
N LEU A 48 2.24 -0.35 16.44
CA LEU A 48 2.18 0.55 17.61
C LEU A 48 3.34 0.31 18.57
N ALA A 49 3.66 -0.96 18.86
CA ALA A 49 4.78 -1.32 19.73
C ALA A 49 6.13 -0.84 19.16
N ILE A 50 6.37 -1.08 17.86
CA ILE A 50 7.59 -0.66 17.17
C ILE A 50 7.70 0.88 17.13
N ALA A 51 6.62 1.57 16.78
CA ALA A 51 6.61 3.04 16.77
C ALA A 51 6.91 3.62 18.15
N GLY A 52 6.29 3.08 19.21
CA GLY A 52 6.57 3.49 20.59
C GLY A 52 8.02 3.26 21.00
N PHE A 53 8.63 2.15 20.56
CA PHE A 53 10.05 1.88 20.81
C PHE A 53 10.96 2.89 20.10
N ILE A 54 10.73 3.16 18.81
CA ILE A 54 11.53 4.11 18.04
C ILE A 54 11.44 5.51 18.66
N ILE A 55 10.24 5.98 19.01
CA ILE A 55 10.03 7.29 19.66
C ILE A 55 10.77 7.40 20.99
N ARG A 56 10.83 6.33 21.78
CA ARG A 56 11.61 6.33 23.02
C ARG A 56 13.10 6.39 22.74
N LYS A 57 13.58 5.59 21.78
CA LYS A 57 15.01 5.53 21.41
C LYS A 57 15.52 6.86 20.84
N THR A 58 14.69 7.58 20.08
CA THR A 58 15.04 8.89 19.53
C THR A 58 15.12 9.99 20.59
N LYS A 59 14.52 9.78 21.78
CA LYS A 59 14.65 10.71 22.91
C LYS A 59 15.91 10.46 23.74
N SER A 60 16.50 9.27 23.64
CA SER A 60 17.66 8.85 24.43
C SER A 60 18.95 8.73 23.61
N SER A 61 18.90 8.94 22.29
CA SER A 61 20.02 8.81 21.37
C SER A 61 19.74 9.53 20.05
N ASP A 62 20.80 9.92 19.35
CA ASP A 62 20.76 10.56 18.03
C ASP A 62 20.51 9.54 16.91
N LEU A 63 19.46 8.73 17.08
CA LEU A 63 19.13 7.61 16.20
C LEU A 63 19.03 8.06 14.74
N TYR A 64 18.42 9.21 14.48
CA TYR A 64 18.18 9.71 13.12
C TYR A 64 19.46 10.01 12.34
N ASP A 65 20.54 10.41 13.01
CA ASP A 65 21.81 10.74 12.36
C ASP A 65 22.56 9.48 11.89
N SER A 66 22.17 8.30 12.39
CA SER A 66 22.75 7.00 12.05
C SER A 66 21.87 6.14 11.13
N ILE A 67 20.64 6.57 10.85
CA ILE A 67 19.71 5.79 10.03
C ILE A 67 20.06 5.93 8.54
N MET A 68 20.41 4.81 7.92
CA MET A 68 20.48 4.67 6.46
C MET A 68 19.24 3.89 5.99
N THR A 69 18.52 4.42 5.00
CA THR A 69 17.33 3.76 4.41
C THR A 69 17.53 3.54 2.91
N SER A 70 16.91 2.49 2.38
CA SER A 70 16.87 2.18 0.96
C SER A 70 15.57 1.44 0.66
N ASP A 71 15.04 1.59 -0.55
CA ASP A 71 13.91 0.82 -1.07
C ASP A 71 13.99 0.79 -2.60
N GLU A 72 13.42 -0.26 -3.20
CA GLU A 72 13.43 -0.45 -4.64
C GLU A 72 12.16 0.14 -5.26
N LYS A 73 12.33 0.89 -6.36
CA LYS A 73 11.23 1.43 -7.15
C LYS A 73 11.39 1.01 -8.61
N TRP A 74 10.36 0.36 -9.15
CA TRP A 74 10.28 0.09 -10.58
C TRP A 74 10.34 1.39 -11.39
N ILE A 75 11.31 1.50 -12.30
CA ILE A 75 11.44 2.58 -13.28
C ILE A 75 10.93 2.07 -14.63
N ARG A 76 10.17 2.91 -15.34
CA ARG A 76 9.58 2.61 -16.64
C ARG A 76 10.12 3.54 -17.70
#